data_AF-A0A2E4PH84-F1
#
_entry.id   AF-A0A2E4PH84-F1
#
_cell.length_a   1.000
_cell.length_b   1.000
_cell.length_c   1.000
_cell.angle_alpha   90.00
_cell.angle_beta   90.00
_cell.angle_gamma   90.00
#
_symmetry.space_group_name_H-M   'P 1'
#
loop_
_entity.id
_entity.type
_entity.pdbx_description
1 polymer ?
#
loop_
_entity_poly.entity_id
_entity_poly.type
_entity_poly.pdbx_seq_one_letter_code
_entity_poly.pdbx_strand_id
1 'polypeptide(L)'
;MEKQKQEIRQLCSSFRLSAIGSDLEEIIAEAEKDNLGFVQFTLRLLKNEANHRQSKDEIRRTKAAGVPRNNNLDLYQTERNGLKSERLAQLRELNWIDQLFNIVLMGPSGTGKTALAAGLCMDAVKAGYKAYFRTMDDILNTLKTRDFVKSQMVEYKKLLKANLIVLDDIMLFPLEKNLAVAFFNFINQIYEHTSIVITTNKKPTEWAKMLDDEVIATALLDRLLFRCEVINLTGESYRMENRKTFFEASN
;
A
#
# COMPACT_ATOMS: atom_id res chain seq x y z
N MET A 1 39.72 23.61 -11.94
CA MET A 1 38.63 22.62 -12.10
C MET A 1 38.55 21.67 -10.92
N GLU A 2 39.62 20.96 -10.52
CA GLU A 2 39.54 19.96 -9.45
C GLU A 2 39.12 20.51 -8.07
N LYS A 3 39.64 21.69 -7.69
CA LYS A 3 39.25 22.39 -6.46
C LYS A 3 37.76 22.78 -6.44
N GLN A 4 37.22 23.19 -7.58
CA GLN A 4 35.80 23.54 -7.71
C GLN A 4 34.91 22.29 -7.63
N LYS A 5 35.33 21.16 -8.21
CA LYS A 5 34.62 19.88 -8.08
C LYS A 5 34.57 19.40 -6.63
N GLN A 6 35.66 19.56 -5.87
CA GLN A 6 35.68 19.25 -4.43
C GLN A 6 34.75 20.17 -3.63
N GLU A 7 34.75 21.46 -3.91
CA GLU A 7 33.85 22.42 -3.26
C GLU A 7 32.37 22.10 -3.54
N ILE A 8 32.04 21.75 -4.79
CA ILE A 8 30.70 21.27 -5.15
C ILE A 8 30.32 20.01 -4.36
N ARG A 9 31.23 19.04 -4.22
CA ARG A 9 30.97 17.82 -3.42
C ARG A 9 30.73 18.13 -1.94
N GLN A 10 31.49 19.05 -1.35
CA GLN A 10 31.29 19.49 0.04
C GLN A 10 29.93 20.17 0.23
N LEU A 11 29.57 21.07 -0.68
CA LEU A 11 28.25 21.71 -0.69
C LEU A 11 27.13 20.67 -0.86
N CYS A 12 27.30 19.71 -1.77
CA CYS A 12 26.35 18.62 -1.96
C CYS A 12 26.16 17.79 -0.68
N SER A 13 27.23 17.48 0.04
CA SER A 13 27.13 16.81 1.35
C SER A 13 26.34 17.64 2.37
N SER A 14 26.62 18.94 2.45
CA SER A 14 25.91 19.85 3.38
C SER A 14 24.40 19.96 3.09
N PHE A 15 24.02 19.97 1.81
CA PHE A 15 22.63 20.02 1.36
C PHE A 15 21.96 18.63 1.24
N ARG A 16 22.69 17.56 1.57
CA ARG A 16 22.25 16.15 1.42
C ARG A 16 21.91 15.78 -0.03
N LEU A 17 22.60 16.36 -1.00
CA LEU A 17 22.48 16.09 -2.44
C LEU A 17 23.33 14.87 -2.82
N SER A 18 22.86 13.68 -2.45
CA SER A 18 23.67 12.46 -2.48
C SER A 18 23.98 11.95 -3.89
N ALA A 19 23.09 12.13 -4.86
CA ALA A 19 23.31 11.68 -6.24
C ALA A 19 24.21 12.68 -7.00
N ILE A 20 23.98 13.98 -6.83
CA ILE A 20 24.86 14.97 -7.46
C ILE A 20 26.30 14.81 -6.97
N GLY A 21 26.51 14.56 -5.67
CA GLY A 21 27.85 14.37 -5.12
C GLY A 21 28.59 13.14 -5.66
N SER A 22 27.87 12.02 -5.87
CA SER A 22 28.45 10.78 -6.40
C SER A 22 28.69 10.84 -7.90
N ASP A 23 27.70 11.35 -8.65
CA ASP A 23 27.65 11.23 -10.11
C ASP A 23 28.21 12.48 -10.81
N LEU A 24 28.76 13.44 -10.05
CA LEU A 24 29.21 14.75 -10.55
C LEU A 24 30.15 14.64 -11.75
N GLU A 25 31.12 13.73 -11.70
CA GLU A 25 32.12 13.56 -12.75
C GLU A 25 31.51 13.01 -14.04
N GLU A 26 30.59 12.05 -13.91
CA GLU A 26 29.88 11.45 -15.03
C GLU A 26 28.97 12.48 -15.70
N ILE A 27 28.18 13.24 -14.92
CA ILE A 27 27.28 14.27 -15.45
C ILE A 27 28.05 15.38 -16.17
N ILE A 28 29.22 15.79 -15.65
CA ILE A 28 30.08 16.79 -16.30
C ILE A 28 30.63 16.24 -17.61
N ALA A 29 31.16 15.00 -17.62
CA ALA A 29 31.72 14.39 -18.83
C ALA A 29 30.66 14.22 -19.93
N GLU A 30 29.45 13.81 -19.58
CA GLU A 30 28.32 13.73 -20.51
C GLU A 30 27.92 15.11 -21.03
N ALA A 31 27.88 16.13 -20.18
CA ALA A 31 27.53 17.49 -20.58
C ALA A 31 28.57 18.14 -21.50
N GLU A 32 29.85 17.87 -21.27
CA GLU A 32 30.95 18.29 -22.16
C GLU A 32 30.86 17.58 -23.52
N LYS A 33 30.54 16.29 -23.53
CA LYS A 33 30.33 15.51 -24.76
C LYS A 33 29.13 16.01 -25.57
N ASP A 34 28.03 16.31 -24.89
CA ASP A 34 26.77 16.74 -25.50
C ASP A 34 26.73 18.26 -25.82
N ASN A 35 27.79 19.02 -25.49
CA ASN A 35 27.85 20.49 -25.60
C ASN A 35 26.61 21.19 -24.99
N LEU A 36 26.20 20.76 -23.79
CA LEU A 36 25.01 21.30 -23.13
C LEU A 36 25.22 22.76 -22.70
N GLY A 37 24.23 23.60 -22.99
CA GLY A 37 24.18 24.95 -22.42
C GLY A 37 23.99 24.92 -20.89
N PHE A 38 24.42 25.98 -20.20
CA PHE A 38 24.40 26.05 -18.73
C PHE A 38 23.01 25.74 -18.12
N VAL A 39 21.93 26.22 -18.75
CA VAL A 39 20.56 25.96 -18.29
C VAL A 39 20.21 24.48 -18.36
N GLN A 40 20.57 23.80 -19.46
CA GLN A 40 20.29 22.37 -19.62
C GLN A 40 21.14 21.52 -18.68
N PHE A 41 22.39 21.92 -18.45
CA PHE A 41 23.26 21.27 -17.46
C PHE A 41 22.68 21.37 -16.05
N THR A 42 22.31 22.58 -15.59
CA THR A 42 21.70 22.76 -14.27
C THR A 42 20.40 21.96 -14.13
N LEU A 43 19.56 21.95 -15.17
CA LEU A 43 18.34 21.15 -15.15
C LEU A 43 18.63 19.64 -15.04
N ARG A 44 19.62 19.11 -15.79
CA ARG A 44 20.02 17.69 -15.74
C ARG A 44 20.53 17.32 -14.35
N LEU A 45 21.36 18.18 -13.76
CA LEU A 45 21.93 18.00 -12.43
C LEU A 45 20.83 17.94 -11.34
N LEU A 46 19.87 18.86 -11.38
CA LEU A 46 18.74 18.84 -10.44
C LEU A 46 17.78 17.66 -10.67
N LYS A 47 17.53 17.29 -11.94
CA LYS A 47 16.72 16.11 -12.29
C LYS A 47 17.35 14.82 -11.78
N ASN A 48 18.67 14.67 -11.86
CA ASN A 48 19.33 13.47 -11.34
C ASN A 48 19.10 13.29 -9.83
N GLU A 49 19.28 14.37 -9.05
CA GLU A 49 18.99 14.32 -7.61
C GLU A 49 17.53 14.04 -7.31
N ALA A 50 16.61 14.69 -8.03
CA ALA A 50 15.18 14.48 -7.85
C ALA A 50 14.79 13.02 -8.12
N ASN A 51 15.27 12.44 -9.22
CA ASN A 51 15.02 11.06 -9.60
C ASN A 51 15.61 10.06 -8.60
N HIS A 52 16.81 10.33 -8.08
CA HIS A 52 17.44 9.50 -7.06
C HIS A 52 16.65 9.51 -5.74
N ARG A 53 16.22 10.70 -5.31
CA ARG A 53 15.38 10.85 -4.11
C ARG A 53 14.05 10.15 -4.27
N GLN A 54 13.39 10.34 -5.42
CA GLN A 54 12.13 9.67 -5.73
C GLN A 54 12.29 8.14 -5.72
N SER A 55 13.33 7.61 -6.36
CA SER A 55 13.63 6.17 -6.38
C SER A 55 13.88 5.62 -4.97
N LYS A 56 14.69 6.31 -4.15
CA LYS A 56 14.94 5.90 -2.77
C LYS A 56 13.68 5.94 -1.91
N ASP A 57 12.86 6.97 -2.08
CA ASP A 57 11.60 7.11 -1.37
C ASP A 57 10.60 6.03 -1.78
N GLU A 58 10.52 5.70 -3.06
CA GLU A 58 9.72 4.58 -3.57
C GLU A 58 10.18 3.26 -2.96
N ILE A 59 11.48 2.92 -3.03
CA ILE A 59 12.03 1.70 -2.41
C ILE A 59 11.67 1.62 -0.93
N ARG A 60 11.78 2.74 -0.20
CA ARG A 60 11.42 2.81 1.22
C ARG A 60 9.92 2.59 1.43
N ARG A 61 9.05 3.24 0.66
CA ARG A 61 7.59 3.05 0.74
C ARG A 61 7.21 1.61 0.39
N THR A 62 7.76 1.04 -0.67
CA THR A 62 7.54 -0.35 -1.11
C THR A 62 7.90 -1.35 -0.01
N LYS A 63 9.06 -1.18 0.64
CA LYS A 63 9.44 -2.00 1.80
C LYS A 63 8.49 -1.81 2.98
N ALA A 64 8.10 -0.58 3.27
CA ALA A 64 7.21 -0.26 4.40
C ALA A 64 5.76 -0.73 4.18
N ALA A 65 5.33 -0.82 2.93
CA ALA A 65 3.99 -1.22 2.52
C ALA A 65 3.66 -2.66 2.93
N GLY A 66 4.64 -3.57 2.92
CA GLY A 66 4.44 -4.97 3.35
C GLY A 66 3.52 -5.76 2.42
N VAL A 67 3.52 -5.40 1.13
CA VAL A 67 2.66 -6.05 0.13
C VAL A 67 3.16 -7.47 -0.17
N PRO A 68 2.26 -8.47 -0.32
CA PRO A 68 2.62 -9.82 -0.77
C PRO A 68 3.33 -9.85 -2.12
N ARG A 69 3.99 -10.96 -2.46
CA ARG A 69 4.71 -11.14 -3.75
C ARG A 69 3.80 -11.02 -4.97
N ASN A 70 2.55 -11.46 -4.86
CA ASN A 70 1.58 -11.38 -5.95
C ASN A 70 0.83 -10.04 -5.89
N ASN A 71 1.46 -8.99 -6.41
CA ASN A 71 0.97 -7.61 -6.32
C ASN A 71 1.02 -6.86 -7.65
N ASN A 72 1.34 -7.54 -8.75
CA ASN A 72 1.34 -6.91 -10.05
C ASN A 72 -0.05 -7.04 -10.68
N LEU A 73 -0.79 -5.93 -10.76
CA LEU A 73 -2.10 -5.90 -11.41
C LEU A 73 -2.03 -6.11 -12.92
N ASP A 74 -0.88 -5.93 -13.56
CA ASP A 74 -0.74 -6.20 -15.00
C ASP A 74 -0.86 -7.70 -15.31
N LEU A 75 -0.60 -8.55 -14.32
CA LEU A 75 -0.77 -10.00 -14.42
C LEU A 75 -2.14 -10.48 -13.91
N TYR A 76 -3.01 -9.56 -13.48
CA TYR A 76 -4.29 -9.88 -12.89
C TYR A 76 -5.34 -10.21 -13.95
N GLN A 77 -5.91 -11.41 -13.87
CA GLN A 77 -6.88 -11.90 -14.84
C GLN A 77 -8.31 -11.58 -14.38
N THR A 78 -8.84 -10.46 -14.85
CA THR A 78 -10.19 -9.95 -14.55
C THR A 78 -11.31 -10.88 -15.03
N GLU A 79 -11.11 -11.56 -16.15
CA GLU A 79 -12.07 -12.49 -16.75
C GLU A 79 -12.49 -13.63 -15.80
N ARG A 80 -11.60 -14.02 -14.88
CA ARG A 80 -11.82 -15.16 -13.98
C ARG A 80 -12.74 -14.85 -12.81
N ASN A 81 -12.87 -13.57 -12.44
CA ASN A 81 -13.53 -13.20 -11.19
C ASN A 81 -14.70 -12.23 -11.32
N GLY A 82 -15.18 -12.02 -12.55
CA GLY A 82 -16.35 -11.21 -12.83
C GLY A 82 -16.12 -9.69 -12.70
N LEU A 83 -14.90 -9.25 -12.41
CA LEU A 83 -14.52 -7.84 -12.46
C LEU A 83 -14.35 -7.43 -13.92
N LYS A 84 -14.98 -6.34 -14.35
CA LYS A 84 -14.78 -5.79 -15.69
C LYS A 84 -13.44 -5.05 -15.78
N SER A 85 -12.74 -5.18 -16.90
CA SER A 85 -11.43 -4.52 -17.11
C SER A 85 -11.50 -3.00 -17.02
N GLU A 86 -12.61 -2.37 -17.42
CA GLU A 86 -12.82 -0.93 -17.30
C GLU A 86 -12.91 -0.51 -15.82
N ARG A 87 -13.58 -1.32 -14.98
CA ARG A 87 -13.63 -1.06 -13.53
C ARG A 87 -12.25 -1.21 -12.90
N LEU A 88 -11.46 -2.21 -13.30
CA LEU A 88 -10.09 -2.33 -12.82
C LEU A 88 -9.24 -1.11 -13.21
N ALA A 89 -9.35 -0.63 -14.45
CA ALA A 89 -8.65 0.57 -14.90
C ALA A 89 -9.02 1.79 -14.04
N GLN A 90 -10.31 2.02 -13.78
CA GLN A 90 -10.78 3.10 -12.90
C GLN A 90 -10.22 2.99 -11.47
N LEU A 91 -10.14 1.78 -10.92
CA LEU A 91 -9.53 1.57 -9.59
C LEU A 91 -8.03 1.89 -9.58
N ARG A 92 -7.32 1.61 -10.68
CA ARG A 92 -5.88 1.89 -10.83
C ARG A 92 -5.57 3.37 -11.04
N GLU A 93 -6.57 4.20 -11.35
CA GLU A 93 -6.41 5.67 -11.37
C GLU A 93 -6.28 6.27 -9.97
N LEU A 94 -6.66 5.53 -8.92
CA LEU A 94 -6.53 5.93 -7.51
C LEU A 94 -7.29 7.20 -7.10
N ASN A 95 -8.11 7.80 -7.98
CA ASN A 95 -8.95 8.97 -7.69
C ASN A 95 -9.84 8.78 -6.45
N TRP A 96 -10.23 7.53 -6.17
CA TRP A 96 -11.01 7.16 -4.99
C TRP A 96 -10.24 7.36 -3.67
N ILE A 97 -8.89 7.30 -3.68
CA ILE A 97 -8.06 7.59 -2.49
C ILE A 97 -8.18 9.06 -2.11
N ASP A 98 -8.09 9.95 -3.10
CA ASP A 98 -8.17 11.41 -2.88
C ASP A 98 -9.59 11.84 -2.46
N GLN A 99 -10.60 11.11 -2.93
CA GLN A 99 -12.00 11.30 -2.55
C GLN A 99 -12.38 10.61 -1.22
N LEU A 100 -11.44 9.89 -0.61
CA LEU A 100 -11.61 9.17 0.66
C LEU A 100 -12.72 8.09 0.59
N PHE A 101 -12.78 7.35 -0.51
CA PHE A 101 -13.64 6.18 -0.65
C PHE A 101 -12.94 4.91 -0.17
N ASN A 102 -13.68 4.08 0.55
CA ASN A 102 -13.28 2.74 0.91
C ASN A 102 -13.66 1.75 -0.20
N ILE A 103 -12.98 0.61 -0.22
CA ILE A 103 -13.28 -0.50 -1.12
C ILE A 103 -13.46 -1.76 -0.29
N VAL A 104 -14.55 -2.47 -0.48
CA VAL A 104 -14.79 -3.77 0.14
C VAL A 104 -14.79 -4.83 -0.96
N LEU A 105 -13.74 -5.65 -0.99
CA LEU A 105 -13.60 -6.79 -1.88
C LEU A 105 -14.20 -8.04 -1.22
N MET A 106 -15.24 -8.57 -1.84
CA MET A 106 -16.00 -9.72 -1.32
C MET A 106 -15.93 -10.89 -2.28
N GLY A 107 -16.03 -12.11 -1.75
CA GLY A 107 -16.16 -13.32 -2.57
C GLY A 107 -15.53 -14.57 -1.95
N PRO A 108 -15.73 -15.74 -2.57
CA PRO A 108 -15.14 -17.01 -2.14
C PRO A 108 -13.61 -16.99 -2.02
N SER A 109 -13.04 -17.94 -1.27
CA SER A 109 -11.58 -18.07 -1.18
C SER A 109 -10.96 -18.35 -2.56
N GLY A 110 -9.83 -17.70 -2.85
CA GLY A 110 -9.10 -17.93 -4.10
C GLY A 110 -9.57 -17.14 -5.32
N THR A 111 -10.58 -16.26 -5.20
CA THR A 111 -11.06 -15.41 -6.33
C THR A 111 -10.18 -14.19 -6.64
N GLY A 112 -9.07 -14.01 -5.91
CA GLY A 112 -8.11 -12.94 -6.17
C GLY A 112 -8.33 -11.64 -5.41
N LYS A 113 -9.16 -11.62 -4.35
CA LYS A 113 -9.36 -10.43 -3.48
C LYS A 113 -8.04 -9.86 -2.94
N THR A 114 -7.25 -10.70 -2.27
CA THR A 114 -5.94 -10.34 -1.71
C THR A 114 -4.98 -9.83 -2.77
N ALA A 115 -4.97 -10.45 -3.96
CA ALA A 115 -4.10 -10.03 -5.06
C ALA A 115 -4.50 -8.66 -5.62
N LEU A 116 -5.80 -8.41 -5.76
CA LEU A 116 -6.32 -7.10 -6.17
C LEU A 116 -5.98 -6.02 -5.15
N ALA A 117 -6.24 -6.27 -3.87
CA ALA A 117 -5.94 -5.32 -2.80
C ALA A 117 -4.43 -5.04 -2.68
N ALA A 118 -3.61 -6.10 -2.76
CA ALA A 118 -2.15 -5.97 -2.79
C ALA A 118 -1.67 -5.13 -3.98
N GLY A 119 -2.26 -5.36 -5.15
CA GLY A 119 -1.91 -4.61 -6.35
C GLY A 119 -2.33 -3.14 -6.31
N LEU A 120 -3.54 -2.84 -5.83
CA LEU A 120 -3.98 -1.45 -5.61
C LEU A 120 -3.09 -0.75 -4.59
N CYS A 121 -2.69 -1.44 -3.52
CA CYS A 121 -1.72 -0.91 -2.56
C CYS A 121 -0.37 -0.60 -3.21
N MET A 122 0.11 -1.47 -4.11
CA MET A 122 1.38 -1.25 -4.81
C MET A 122 1.30 -0.08 -5.80
N ASP A 123 0.22 0.02 -6.56
CA ASP A 123 -0.02 1.15 -7.47
C ASP A 123 -0.08 2.47 -6.68
N ALA A 124 -0.72 2.47 -5.50
CA ALA A 124 -0.71 3.63 -4.61
C ALA A 124 0.70 4.00 -4.11
N VAL A 125 1.53 3.02 -3.74
CA VAL A 125 2.93 3.26 -3.36
C VAL A 125 3.73 3.91 -4.48
N LYS A 126 3.57 3.41 -5.71
CA LYS A 126 4.24 3.92 -6.92
C LYS A 126 3.78 5.34 -7.25
N ALA A 127 2.49 5.64 -7.07
CA ALA A 127 1.94 6.99 -7.20
C ALA A 127 2.38 7.95 -6.08
N GLY A 128 3.10 7.48 -5.06
CA GLY A 128 3.68 8.30 -4.00
C GLY A 128 2.90 8.31 -2.69
N TYR A 129 1.76 7.62 -2.62
CA TYR A 129 0.94 7.53 -1.41
C TYR A 129 1.60 6.68 -0.32
N LYS A 130 1.31 7.01 0.93
CA LYS A 130 1.63 6.17 2.09
C LYS A 130 0.58 5.07 2.20
N ALA A 131 0.78 3.99 1.45
CA ALA A 131 -0.10 2.82 1.46
C ALA A 131 0.51 1.65 2.22
N TYR A 132 -0.28 0.97 3.04
CA TYR A 132 0.17 -0.18 3.84
C TYR A 132 -0.79 -1.35 3.72
N PHE A 133 -0.23 -2.54 3.51
CA PHE A 133 -0.95 -3.79 3.46
C PHE A 133 -0.74 -4.58 4.76
N ARG A 134 -1.81 -4.80 5.52
CA ARG A 134 -1.74 -5.56 6.77
C ARG A 134 -2.88 -6.58 6.81
N THR A 135 -2.63 -7.72 7.43
CA THR A 135 -3.73 -8.60 7.80
C THR A 135 -4.51 -7.98 8.95
N MET A 136 -5.75 -8.41 9.15
CA MET A 136 -6.52 -7.99 10.33
C MET A 136 -5.76 -8.32 11.64
N ASP A 137 -5.14 -9.50 11.71
CA ASP A 137 -4.35 -9.93 12.87
C ASP A 137 -3.15 -9.02 13.15
N ASP A 138 -2.45 -8.55 12.12
CA ASP A 138 -1.34 -7.60 12.28
C ASP A 138 -1.81 -6.31 12.95
N ILE A 139 -2.94 -5.76 12.50
CA ILE A 139 -3.53 -4.54 13.06
C ILE A 139 -3.94 -4.76 14.51
N LEU A 140 -4.64 -5.85 14.79
CA LEU A 140 -5.07 -6.20 16.14
C LEU A 140 -3.88 -6.38 17.09
N ASN A 141 -2.82 -7.04 16.63
CA ASN A 141 -1.60 -7.21 17.40
C ASN A 141 -0.91 -5.87 17.67
N THR A 142 -0.82 -4.99 16.67
CA THR A 142 -0.32 -3.63 16.85
C THR A 142 -1.12 -2.86 17.89
N LEU A 143 -2.46 -2.92 17.83
CA LEU A 143 -3.33 -2.24 18.79
C LEU A 143 -3.18 -2.79 20.22
N LYS A 144 -3.06 -4.11 20.36
CA LYS A 144 -2.92 -4.79 21.65
C LYS A 144 -1.59 -4.48 22.34
N THR A 145 -0.51 -4.32 21.56
CA THR A 145 0.86 -4.28 22.11
C THR A 145 1.57 -2.93 22.00
N ARG A 146 0.95 -1.93 21.35
CA ARG A 146 1.56 -0.59 21.14
C ARG A 146 2.06 0.10 22.42
N ASP A 147 1.38 -0.09 23.54
CA ASP A 147 1.72 0.60 24.79
C ASP A 147 2.93 -0.05 25.50
N PHE A 148 3.26 -1.29 25.14
CA PHE A 148 4.34 -2.07 25.73
C PHE A 148 5.54 -2.25 24.80
N VAL A 149 5.33 -2.18 23.48
CA VAL A 149 6.35 -2.46 22.46
C VAL A 149 6.59 -1.22 21.58
N LYS A 150 7.79 -0.63 21.68
CA LYS A 150 8.16 0.60 20.96
C LYS A 150 8.00 0.49 19.45
N SER A 151 8.35 -0.66 18.85
CA SER A 151 8.17 -0.88 17.40
C SER A 151 6.70 -0.86 16.99
N GLN A 152 5.80 -1.38 17.82
CA GLN A 152 4.36 -1.38 17.58
C GLN A 152 3.77 0.02 17.72
N MET A 153 4.28 0.84 18.65
CA MET A 153 3.90 2.25 18.70
C MET A 153 4.34 3.04 17.47
N VAL A 154 5.51 2.71 16.90
CA VAL A 154 5.98 3.32 15.64
C VAL A 154 5.09 2.89 14.48
N GLU A 155 4.73 1.61 14.39
CA GLU A 155 3.80 1.11 13.36
C GLU A 155 2.41 1.75 13.50
N TYR A 156 1.88 1.87 14.72
CA TYR A 156 0.62 2.55 15.00
C TYR A 156 0.63 4.00 14.48
N LYS A 157 1.65 4.80 14.84
CA LYS A 157 1.80 6.18 14.37
C LYS A 157 1.96 6.28 12.85
N LYS A 158 2.52 5.25 12.22
CA LYS A 158 2.68 5.17 10.78
C LYS A 158 1.34 4.89 10.09
N LEU A 159 0.54 3.97 10.62
CA LEU A 159 -0.81 3.68 10.13
C LEU A 159 -1.73 4.90 10.25
N LEU A 160 -1.66 5.66 11.35
CA LEU A 160 -2.43 6.90 11.51
C LEU A 160 -2.11 8.00 10.48
N LYS A 161 -0.97 7.90 9.78
CA LYS A 161 -0.54 8.86 8.75
C LYS A 161 -0.66 8.28 7.33
N ALA A 162 -1.32 7.15 7.19
CA ALA A 162 -1.51 6.48 5.92
C ALA A 162 -2.53 7.23 5.05
N ASN A 163 -2.32 7.20 3.74
CA ASN A 163 -3.34 7.57 2.77
C ASN A 163 -4.25 6.37 2.45
N LEU A 164 -3.68 5.17 2.49
CA LEU A 164 -4.37 3.92 2.20
C LEU A 164 -3.95 2.83 3.19
N ILE A 165 -4.92 2.10 3.73
CA ILE A 165 -4.68 0.88 4.50
C ILE A 165 -5.46 -0.26 3.87
N VAL A 166 -4.77 -1.35 3.54
CA VAL A 166 -5.43 -2.60 3.19
C VAL A 166 -5.53 -3.46 4.45
N LEU A 167 -6.74 -3.92 4.74
CA LEU A 167 -7.09 -4.88 5.78
C LEU A 167 -7.45 -6.19 5.09
N ASP A 168 -6.46 -7.09 5.00
CA ASP A 168 -6.65 -8.39 4.37
C ASP A 168 -7.24 -9.42 5.33
N ASP A 169 -8.12 -10.26 4.78
CA ASP A 169 -8.84 -11.33 5.42
C ASP A 169 -9.48 -10.89 6.74
N ILE A 170 -10.42 -9.94 6.66
CA ILE A 170 -11.37 -9.69 7.75
C ILE A 170 -12.27 -10.92 7.86
N MET A 171 -11.76 -11.90 8.59
CA MET A 171 -12.43 -13.12 9.02
C MET A 171 -12.32 -13.14 10.53
N LEU A 172 -13.11 -12.29 11.19
CA LEU A 172 -12.97 -12.12 12.62
C LEU A 172 -13.65 -13.26 13.37
N PHE A 173 -12.83 -13.98 14.14
CA PHE A 173 -13.24 -14.66 15.36
C PHE A 173 -13.80 -13.62 16.36
N PRO A 174 -14.56 -14.04 17.39
CA PRO A 174 -15.04 -13.13 18.41
C PRO A 174 -13.90 -12.30 18.99
N LEU A 175 -13.97 -10.98 18.85
CA LEU A 175 -12.97 -10.07 19.42
C LEU A 175 -13.26 -9.81 20.90
N GLU A 176 -12.22 -9.85 21.73
CA GLU A 176 -12.31 -9.37 23.10
C GLU A 176 -12.78 -7.91 23.12
N LYS A 177 -13.71 -7.57 24.03
CA LYS A 177 -14.33 -6.23 24.10
C LYS A 177 -13.33 -5.08 24.09
N ASN A 178 -12.25 -5.19 24.87
CA ASN A 178 -11.21 -4.14 24.95
C ASN A 178 -10.51 -3.93 23.59
N LEU A 179 -10.28 -5.02 22.86
CA LEU A 179 -9.63 -4.97 21.56
C LEU A 179 -10.58 -4.45 20.47
N ALA A 180 -11.87 -4.80 20.54
CA ALA A 180 -12.92 -4.23 19.69
C ALA A 180 -13.03 -2.70 19.86
N VAL A 181 -13.01 -2.20 21.11
CA VAL A 181 -12.98 -0.76 21.41
C VAL A 181 -11.71 -0.11 20.86
N ALA A 182 -10.55 -0.75 21.02
CA ALA A 182 -9.29 -0.23 20.48
C ALA A 182 -9.31 -0.14 18.95
N PHE A 183 -9.86 -1.15 18.27
CA PHE A 183 -10.02 -1.15 16.81
C PHE A 183 -11.01 -0.08 16.34
N PHE A 184 -12.15 0.06 17.01
CA PHE A 184 -13.10 1.14 16.75
C PHE A 184 -12.44 2.52 16.89
N ASN A 185 -11.69 2.76 17.97
CA ASN A 185 -10.99 4.02 18.18
C ASN A 185 -9.94 4.28 17.09
N PHE A 186 -9.25 3.24 16.63
CA PHE A 186 -8.31 3.35 15.52
C PHE A 186 -9.02 3.75 14.22
N ILE A 187 -10.09 3.04 13.82
CA ILE A 187 -10.88 3.38 12.64
C ILE A 187 -11.44 4.81 12.74
N ASN A 188 -11.93 5.20 13.91
CA ASN A 188 -12.45 6.55 14.14
C ASN A 188 -11.37 7.64 14.02
N GLN A 189 -10.10 7.36 14.34
CA GLN A 189 -9.00 8.32 14.18
C GLN A 189 -8.58 8.53 12.72
N ILE A 190 -8.75 7.51 11.88
CA ILE A 190 -8.36 7.58 10.46
C ILE A 190 -9.55 7.85 9.53
N TYR A 191 -10.77 7.82 10.07
CA TYR A 191 -12.00 8.16 9.37
C TYR A 191 -11.88 9.55 8.73
N GLU A 192 -12.31 9.69 7.47
CA GLU A 192 -12.18 10.92 6.66
C GLU A 192 -10.75 11.43 6.41
N HIS A 193 -9.73 10.61 6.70
CA HIS A 193 -8.32 10.94 6.40
C HIS A 193 -7.59 9.85 5.63
N THR A 194 -8.06 8.61 5.72
CA THR A 194 -7.43 7.43 5.13
C THR A 194 -8.47 6.59 4.44
N SER A 195 -8.20 6.20 3.19
CA SER A 195 -9.01 5.21 2.48
C SER A 195 -8.66 3.80 2.93
N ILE A 196 -9.65 2.91 2.97
CA ILE A 196 -9.46 1.53 3.44
C ILE A 196 -9.89 0.55 2.34
N VAL A 197 -9.03 -0.41 2.01
CA VAL A 197 -9.44 -1.60 1.25
C VAL A 197 -9.61 -2.75 2.22
N ILE A 198 -10.75 -3.41 2.18
CA ILE A 198 -11.04 -4.59 2.98
C ILE A 198 -11.18 -5.79 2.07
N THR A 199 -10.59 -6.92 2.44
CA THR A 199 -10.92 -8.21 1.81
C THR A 199 -11.69 -9.08 2.80
N THR A 200 -12.76 -9.72 2.34
CA THR A 200 -13.56 -10.63 3.16
C THR A 200 -14.23 -11.72 2.33
N ASN A 201 -14.56 -12.83 2.97
CA ASN A 201 -15.44 -13.85 2.42
C ASN A 201 -16.87 -13.79 2.99
N LYS A 202 -17.14 -12.88 3.93
CA LYS A 202 -18.45 -12.70 4.57
C LYS A 202 -19.14 -11.42 4.10
N LYS A 203 -20.47 -11.37 4.21
CA LYS A 203 -21.22 -10.13 3.95
C LYS A 203 -20.99 -9.11 5.08
N PRO A 204 -21.05 -7.79 4.80
CA PRO A 204 -20.90 -6.77 5.85
C PRO A 204 -21.92 -6.93 6.99
N THR A 205 -23.14 -7.37 6.68
CA THR A 205 -24.18 -7.69 7.69
C THR A 205 -23.77 -8.79 8.66
N GLU A 206 -22.85 -9.67 8.27
CA GLU A 206 -22.34 -10.75 9.14
C GLU A 206 -21.20 -10.27 10.03
N TRP A 207 -20.55 -9.15 9.73
CA TRP A 207 -19.47 -8.61 10.55
C TRP A 207 -20.00 -8.12 11.90
N ALA A 208 -21.24 -7.60 11.93
CA ALA A 208 -21.89 -7.17 13.17
C ALA A 208 -21.95 -8.29 14.22
N LYS A 209 -22.19 -9.53 13.77
CA LYS A 209 -22.26 -10.72 14.61
C LYS A 209 -20.90 -11.22 15.11
N MET A 210 -19.80 -10.71 14.55
CA MET A 210 -18.44 -11.11 14.94
C MET A 210 -17.88 -10.25 16.08
N LEU A 211 -18.52 -9.11 16.34
CA LEU A 211 -18.22 -8.23 17.46
C LEU A 211 -19.20 -8.55 18.59
N ASP A 212 -18.69 -8.79 19.79
CA ASP A 212 -19.48 -9.13 20.99
C ASP A 212 -20.25 -7.91 21.56
N ASP A 213 -20.28 -6.80 20.82
CA ASP A 213 -20.93 -5.53 21.17
C ASP A 213 -21.58 -4.93 19.90
N GLU A 214 -22.89 -5.12 19.76
CA GLU A 214 -23.66 -4.70 18.57
C GLU A 214 -23.60 -3.18 18.34
N VAL A 215 -23.45 -2.38 19.40
CA VAL A 215 -23.38 -0.92 19.31
C VAL A 215 -22.06 -0.51 18.65
N ILE A 216 -20.95 -1.06 19.13
CA ILE A 216 -19.62 -0.82 18.53
C ILE A 216 -19.60 -1.32 17.09
N ALA A 217 -20.19 -2.48 16.83
CA ALA A 217 -20.21 -3.09 15.53
C ALA A 217 -20.96 -2.25 14.49
N THR A 218 -22.14 -1.75 14.87
CA THR A 218 -22.95 -0.89 14.01
C THR A 218 -22.24 0.42 13.72
N ALA A 219 -21.64 1.03 14.74
CA ALA A 219 -20.91 2.29 14.60
C ALA A 219 -19.63 2.15 13.74
N LEU A 220 -18.97 1.00 13.80
CA LEU A 220 -17.81 0.67 12.97
C LEU A 220 -18.23 0.49 11.50
N LEU A 221 -19.27 -0.32 11.26
CA LEU A 221 -19.78 -0.59 9.92
C LEU A 221 -20.27 0.68 9.24
N ASP A 222 -20.97 1.55 9.96
CA ASP A 222 -21.41 2.85 9.47
C ASP A 222 -20.23 3.65 8.89
N ARG A 223 -19.14 3.79 9.64
CA ARG A 223 -17.92 4.50 9.20
C ARG A 223 -17.24 3.84 8.00
N LEU A 224 -17.14 2.51 8.00
CA LEU A 224 -16.47 1.78 6.92
C LEU A 224 -17.28 1.81 5.62
N LEU A 225 -18.62 1.78 5.71
CA LEU A 225 -19.52 1.65 4.58
C LEU A 225 -20.13 2.98 4.09
N PHE A 226 -19.98 4.09 4.83
CA PHE A 226 -20.55 5.38 4.46
C PHE A 226 -20.11 5.86 3.07
N ARG A 227 -18.79 5.83 2.81
CA ARG A 227 -18.21 6.08 1.48
C ARG A 227 -17.47 4.84 1.02
N CYS A 228 -18.19 3.87 0.49
CA CYS A 228 -17.61 2.59 0.11
C CYS A 228 -18.16 2.06 -1.21
N GLU A 229 -17.28 1.52 -2.06
CA GLU A 229 -17.67 0.67 -3.18
C GLU A 229 -17.50 -0.80 -2.80
N VAL A 230 -18.55 -1.59 -2.99
CA VAL A 230 -18.53 -3.04 -2.72
C VAL A 230 -18.33 -3.79 -4.03
N ILE A 231 -17.21 -4.51 -4.14
CA ILE A 231 -16.85 -5.28 -5.33
C ILE A 231 -16.97 -6.77 -5.00
N ASN A 232 -17.97 -7.40 -5.61
CA ASN A 232 -18.18 -8.83 -5.49
C ASN A 232 -17.37 -9.57 -6.57
N LEU A 233 -16.34 -10.28 -6.15
CA LEU A 233 -15.56 -11.19 -6.97
C LEU A 233 -16.19 -12.59 -6.93
N THR A 234 -16.46 -13.14 -8.11
CA THR A 234 -16.99 -14.51 -8.30
C THR A 234 -15.90 -15.42 -8.87
N GLY A 235 -16.26 -16.63 -9.30
CA GLY A 235 -15.34 -17.53 -10.00
C GLY A 235 -14.68 -18.61 -9.13
N GLU A 236 -13.94 -19.48 -9.79
CA GLU A 236 -13.24 -20.60 -9.16
C GLU A 236 -11.97 -20.15 -8.44
N SER A 237 -11.48 -20.98 -7.52
CA SER A 237 -10.27 -20.68 -6.77
C SER A 237 -9.03 -20.83 -7.64
N TYR A 238 -8.38 -19.71 -7.94
CA TYR A 238 -7.08 -19.69 -8.65
C TYR A 238 -6.05 -20.57 -7.96
N ARG A 239 -6.08 -20.64 -6.61
CA ARG A 239 -5.15 -21.44 -5.80
C ARG A 239 -5.36 -22.94 -6.01
N MET A 240 -6.60 -23.38 -6.22
CA MET A 240 -6.93 -24.80 -6.43
C MET A 240 -6.58 -25.24 -7.85
N GLU A 241 -6.84 -24.39 -8.84
CA GLU A 241 -6.47 -24.64 -10.24
C GLU A 241 -4.95 -24.71 -10.42
N ASN A 242 -4.21 -23.82 -9.75
CA ASN A 242 -2.74 -23.79 -9.79
C ASN A 242 -2.10 -24.57 -8.63
N ARG A 243 -2.82 -25.55 -8.06
CA ARG A 243 -2.31 -26.37 -6.97
C ARG A 243 -1.12 -27.19 -7.47
N LYS A 244 0.06 -26.90 -6.94
CA LYS A 244 1.26 -27.69 -7.21
C LYS A 244 1.36 -28.83 -6.20
N THR A 245 1.59 -30.04 -6.68
CA THR A 245 1.95 -31.20 -5.85
C THR A 245 3.46 -31.38 -5.92
N PHE A 246 4.09 -31.60 -4.77
CA PHE A 246 5.52 -31.92 -4.72
C PHE A 246 5.80 -33.39 -5.07
N PHE A 247 4.82 -34.27 -4.84
CA PHE A 247 4.88 -35.64 -5.32
C PHE A 247 4.40 -35.67 -6.78
N GLU A 248 5.24 -36.22 -7.66
CA GLU A 248 4.81 -36.60 -9.01
C GLU A 248 3.71 -37.66 -8.89
N ALA A 249 2.69 -37.57 -9.75
CA ALA A 249 1.81 -38.70 -9.98
C ALA A 249 2.69 -39.84 -10.51
N SER A 250 3.00 -40.80 -9.65
CA SER A 250 3.60 -42.06 -10.07
C SER A 250 2.59 -42.73 -10.99
N ASN A 251 2.81 -42.62 -12.30
CA ASN A 251 2.15 -43.46 -13.29
C ASN A 251 2.66 -44.90 -13.14
#